data_AF-A0A8H3YGQ4-F1
#
_entry.id   AF-A0A8H3YGQ4-F1
#
_cell.length_a   1.000
_cell.length_b   1.000
_cell.length_c   1.000
_cell.angle_alpha   90.00
_cell.angle_beta   90.00
_cell.angle_gamma   90.00
#
_symmetry.space_group_name_H-M   'P 1'
#
loop_
_entity.id
_entity.type
_entity.pdbx_description
1 polymer ?
#
loop_
_entity_poly.entity_id
_entity_poly.type
_entity_poly.pdbx_seq_one_letter_code
_entity_poly.pdbx_strand_id
1 'polypeptide(L)'
;MATLSPSLEDYITERFTALKLEIPADDVEYIARLVEEEELEEMDKKEGVRGMIEGYITANMIAHEPIEGQEISGINHAIDQVLEHWQNLRAAQLAESSAAAAAASDADSSDTDSEETNQPGELTRGQKSRKALLDSLTPDELAAAQKRALLAQYGYVEEDGYEGGESGMGGSTLRKREEEKEAAERRALIDKAIREEGRRKRKSKRAKEQVDLMAPNLNKAKVQAKAQMARDSAKMEANFKKERDRAALEKQRADQARAKAEKQKKAQKGERRA
;
A
#
# COMPACT_ATOMS: atom_id res chain seq x y z
N MET A 1 -7.54 24.97 -23.99
CA MET A 1 -8.78 25.49 -23.37
C MET A 1 -9.17 24.49 -22.30
N ALA A 2 -8.87 24.77 -21.04
CA ALA A 2 -9.27 23.90 -19.93
C ALA A 2 -10.78 24.05 -19.77
N THR A 3 -11.54 22.98 -20.04
CA THR A 3 -12.94 22.91 -19.65
C THR A 3 -12.96 22.87 -18.13
N LEU A 4 -13.19 24.02 -17.51
CA LEU A 4 -13.43 24.13 -16.08
C LEU A 4 -14.64 23.24 -15.77
N SER A 5 -14.40 22.08 -15.19
CA SER A 5 -15.45 21.30 -14.56
C SER A 5 -16.12 22.21 -13.53
N PRO A 6 -17.46 22.32 -13.51
CA PRO A 6 -18.15 23.09 -12.48
C PRO A 6 -17.72 22.58 -11.10
N SER A 7 -17.60 23.49 -10.14
CA SER A 7 -17.26 23.10 -8.78
C SER A 7 -18.37 22.21 -8.22
N LEU A 8 -18.04 21.31 -7.28
CA LEU A 8 -19.03 20.44 -6.65
C LEU A 8 -20.17 21.26 -6.00
N GLU A 9 -19.84 22.44 -5.47
CA GLU A 9 -20.76 23.41 -4.86
C GLU A 9 -21.77 23.96 -5.87
N ASP A 10 -21.33 24.31 -7.08
CA ASP A 10 -22.22 24.79 -8.16
C ASP A 10 -23.22 23.70 -8.55
N TYR A 11 -22.73 22.45 -8.68
CA TYR A 11 -23.56 21.30 -9.04
C TYR A 11 -24.58 20.97 -7.95
N ILE A 12 -24.17 21.01 -6.68
CA ILE A 12 -25.05 20.82 -5.52
C ILE A 12 -26.16 21.89 -5.53
N THR A 13 -25.79 23.15 -5.75
CA THR A 13 -26.74 24.27 -5.79
C THR A 13 -27.74 24.11 -6.93
N GLU A 14 -27.29 23.74 -8.13
CA GLU A 14 -28.15 23.49 -9.29
C GLU A 14 -29.17 22.36 -9.01
N ARG A 15 -28.73 21.27 -8.36
CA ARG A 15 -29.59 20.12 -8.06
C ARG A 15 -30.65 20.43 -7.00
N PHE A 16 -30.28 21.16 -5.95
CA PHE A 16 -31.25 21.52 -4.92
C PHE A 16 -32.19 22.65 -5.34
N THR A 17 -31.73 23.62 -6.11
CA THR A 17 -32.60 24.65 -6.72
C THR A 17 -33.58 24.06 -7.73
N ALA A 18 -33.19 23.01 -8.49
CA ALA A 18 -34.12 22.27 -9.37
C ALA A 18 -35.26 21.60 -8.58
N LEU A 19 -35.01 21.25 -7.31
CA LEU A 19 -36.00 20.74 -6.37
C LEU A 19 -36.69 21.84 -5.55
N LYS A 20 -36.49 23.12 -5.89
CA LYS A 20 -37.01 24.30 -5.19
C LYS A 20 -36.58 24.36 -3.71
N LEU A 21 -35.43 23.77 -3.39
CA LEU A 21 -34.81 23.86 -2.07
C LEU A 21 -33.75 24.96 -2.11
N GLU A 22 -34.03 26.06 -1.42
CA GLU A 22 -33.04 27.09 -1.16
C GLU A 22 -32.22 26.69 0.05
N ILE A 23 -30.95 26.31 -0.20
CA ILE A 23 -29.99 25.93 0.83
C ILE A 23 -28.96 27.07 0.95
N PRO A 24 -28.61 27.53 2.17
CA PRO A 24 -27.56 28.53 2.36
C PRO A 24 -26.21 28.08 1.79
N ALA A 25 -25.42 29.03 1.28
CA ALA A 25 -24.11 28.74 0.69
C ALA A 25 -23.16 28.03 1.69
N ASP A 26 -23.20 28.42 2.97
CA ASP A 26 -22.38 27.82 4.03
C ASP A 26 -22.66 26.31 4.20
N ASP A 27 -23.92 25.90 4.03
CA ASP A 27 -24.30 24.49 4.13
C ASP A 27 -23.98 23.71 2.85
N VAL A 28 -24.03 24.38 1.69
CA VAL A 28 -23.56 23.79 0.42
C VAL A 28 -22.07 23.49 0.48
N GLU A 29 -21.25 24.41 1.00
CA GLU A 29 -19.83 24.17 1.24
C GLU A 29 -19.61 23.00 2.20
N TYR A 30 -20.39 22.92 3.28
CA TYR A 30 -20.27 21.83 4.25
C TYR A 30 -20.68 20.49 3.65
N ILE A 31 -21.75 20.43 2.85
CA ILE A 31 -22.17 19.24 2.11
C ILE A 31 -21.08 18.81 1.11
N ALA A 32 -20.47 19.76 0.40
CA ALA A 32 -19.36 19.46 -0.51
C ALA A 32 -18.17 18.85 0.24
N ARG A 33 -17.76 19.42 1.37
CA ARG A 33 -16.69 18.87 2.23
C ARG A 33 -17.01 17.47 2.75
N LEU A 34 -18.25 17.24 3.17
CA LEU A 34 -18.71 15.93 3.66
C LEU A 34 -18.65 14.86 2.54
N VAL A 35 -19.00 15.25 1.31
CA VAL A 35 -18.91 14.37 0.14
C VAL A 35 -17.46 14.08 -0.25
N GLU A 36 -16.56 15.06 -0.09
CA GLU A 36 -15.13 14.91 -0.37
C GLU A 36 -14.39 14.05 0.65
N GLU A 37 -14.86 13.97 1.90
CA GLU A 37 -14.19 13.24 2.97
C GLU A 37 -14.07 11.74 2.67
N GLU A 38 -12.85 11.24 2.52
CA GLU A 38 -12.60 9.87 2.05
C GLU A 38 -12.84 8.78 3.13
N GLU A 39 -12.93 9.17 4.39
CA GLU A 39 -13.06 8.24 5.52
C GLU A 39 -14.51 7.80 5.77
N LEU A 40 -15.49 8.48 5.17
CA LEU A 40 -16.92 8.17 5.31
C LEU A 40 -17.40 7.20 4.23
N GLU A 41 -18.20 6.22 4.65
CA GLU A 41 -18.88 5.31 3.73
C GLU A 41 -19.95 6.06 2.93
N GLU A 42 -20.28 5.56 1.73
CA GLU A 42 -21.27 6.18 0.85
C GLU A 42 -22.65 6.30 1.53
N MET A 43 -23.02 5.32 2.35
CA MET A 43 -24.26 5.33 3.12
C MET A 43 -24.27 6.42 4.19
N ASP A 44 -23.14 6.61 4.89
CA ASP A 44 -23.00 7.65 5.92
C ASP A 44 -23.01 9.04 5.30
N LYS A 45 -22.42 9.20 4.11
CA LYS A 45 -22.50 10.45 3.33
C LYS A 45 -23.94 10.76 2.94
N LYS A 46 -24.68 9.78 2.42
CA LYS A 46 -26.10 9.96 2.08
C LYS A 46 -26.93 10.35 3.29
N GLU A 47 -26.71 9.67 4.42
CA GLU A 47 -27.42 9.96 5.66
C GLU A 47 -27.07 11.33 6.22
N GLY A 48 -25.79 11.72 6.21
CA GLY A 48 -25.33 13.03 6.66
C GLY A 48 -25.87 14.17 5.81
N VAL A 49 -25.77 14.06 4.47
CA VAL A 49 -26.33 15.05 3.54
C VAL A 49 -27.85 15.14 3.69
N ARG A 50 -28.52 13.99 3.81
CA ARG A 50 -29.96 13.93 4.05
C ARG A 50 -30.34 14.60 5.37
N GLY A 51 -29.62 14.35 6.47
CA GLY A 51 -29.90 14.95 7.77
C GLY A 51 -29.79 16.47 7.76
N MET A 52 -28.83 17.01 7.00
CA MET A 52 -28.71 18.46 6.81
C MET A 52 -29.87 19.04 6.00
N ILE A 53 -30.27 18.36 4.93
CA ILE A 53 -31.36 18.83 4.05
C ILE A 53 -32.73 18.66 4.71
N GLU A 54 -32.93 17.66 5.58
CA GLU A 54 -34.18 17.45 6.32
C GLU A 54 -34.58 18.67 7.17
N GLY A 55 -33.61 19.41 7.72
CA GLY A 55 -33.86 20.69 8.39
C GLY A 55 -34.47 21.74 7.45
N TYR A 56 -33.99 21.79 6.20
CA TYR A 56 -34.49 22.70 5.17
C TYR A 56 -35.82 22.25 4.56
N ILE A 57 -36.03 20.93 4.41
CA ILE A 57 -37.31 20.38 3.97
C ILE A 57 -38.39 20.71 5.01
N THR A 58 -38.11 20.50 6.29
CA THR A 58 -39.10 20.79 7.35
C THR A 58 -39.38 22.29 7.47
N ALA A 59 -38.37 23.15 7.33
CA ALA A 59 -38.57 24.60 7.29
C ALA A 59 -39.36 25.05 6.04
N ASN A 60 -39.06 24.49 4.86
CA ASN A 60 -39.77 24.81 3.62
C ASN A 60 -41.19 24.24 3.58
N MET A 61 -41.46 23.09 4.19
CA MET A 61 -42.82 22.55 4.39
C MET A 61 -43.68 23.42 5.32
N ILE A 62 -43.06 24.23 6.18
CA ILE A 62 -43.77 25.19 7.04
C ILE A 62 -44.06 26.49 6.26
N ALA A 63 -43.19 26.87 5.32
CA ALA A 63 -43.30 28.11 4.54
C ALA A 63 -44.09 27.96 3.22
N HIS A 64 -44.11 26.77 2.61
CA HIS A 64 -44.74 26.47 1.32
C HIS A 64 -45.58 25.19 1.40
N GLU A 65 -46.49 24.99 0.43
CA GLU A 65 -47.40 23.84 0.35
C GLU A 65 -46.68 22.50 0.61
N PRO A 66 -47.36 21.53 1.25
CA PRO A 66 -46.74 20.27 1.63
C PRO A 66 -46.20 19.56 0.40
N ILE A 67 -44.88 19.42 0.36
CA ILE A 67 -44.10 18.60 -0.56
C ILE A 67 -44.67 17.17 -0.52
N GLU A 68 -45.46 16.78 -1.54
CA GLU A 68 -46.07 15.46 -1.63
C GLU A 68 -44.97 14.39 -1.75
N GLY A 69 -45.20 13.19 -1.18
CA GLY A 69 -44.17 12.15 -0.98
C GLY A 69 -43.38 11.66 -2.20
N GLN A 70 -43.70 12.14 -3.41
CA GLN A 70 -42.88 11.95 -4.61
C GLN A 70 -41.61 12.82 -4.62
N GLU A 71 -41.64 14.00 -4.00
CA GLU A 71 -40.51 14.94 -4.01
C GLU A 71 -39.40 14.50 -3.03
N ILE A 72 -39.72 13.80 -1.94
CA ILE A 72 -38.72 13.20 -1.02
C ILE A 72 -37.90 12.10 -1.73
N SER A 73 -38.54 11.33 -2.62
CA SER A 73 -37.83 10.37 -3.47
C SER A 73 -36.92 11.07 -4.48
N GLY A 74 -37.29 12.27 -4.93
CA GLY A 74 -36.47 13.11 -5.80
C GLY A 74 -35.22 13.64 -5.10
N ILE A 75 -35.29 13.90 -3.80
CA ILE A 75 -34.16 14.38 -2.99
C ILE A 75 -33.09 13.29 -2.85
N ASN A 76 -33.49 12.06 -2.51
CA ASN A 76 -32.54 10.94 -2.46
C ASN A 76 -31.87 10.72 -3.83
N HIS A 77 -32.63 10.85 -4.92
CA HIS A 77 -32.09 10.75 -6.26
C HIS A 77 -31.11 11.90 -6.59
N ALA A 78 -31.36 13.13 -6.13
CA ALA A 78 -30.43 14.24 -6.30
C ALA A 78 -29.15 14.04 -5.48
N ILE A 79 -29.24 13.50 -4.26
CA ILE A 79 -28.07 13.14 -3.44
C ILE A 79 -27.24 12.05 -4.14
N ASP A 80 -27.90 11.02 -4.69
CA ASP A 80 -27.23 9.98 -5.47
C ASP A 80 -26.48 10.57 -6.69
N GLN A 81 -27.10 11.51 -7.40
CA GLN A 81 -26.48 12.20 -8.54
C GLN A 81 -25.27 13.05 -8.13
N VAL A 82 -25.32 13.73 -6.97
CA VAL A 82 -24.17 14.49 -6.43
C VAL A 82 -23.00 13.56 -6.13
N LEU A 83 -23.26 12.40 -5.51
CA LEU A 83 -22.23 11.42 -5.20
C LEU A 83 -21.65 10.79 -6.48
N GLU A 84 -22.49 10.47 -7.45
CA GLU A 84 -22.05 9.97 -8.76
C GLU A 84 -21.19 11.02 -9.49
N HIS A 85 -21.59 12.29 -9.45
CA HIS A 85 -20.82 13.39 -10.05
C HIS A 85 -19.44 13.53 -9.39
N TRP A 86 -19.36 13.48 -8.06
CA TRP A 86 -18.09 13.49 -7.35
C TRP A 86 -17.20 12.28 -7.70
N GLN A 87 -17.76 11.07 -7.76
CA GLN A 87 -17.01 9.88 -8.16
C GLN A 87 -16.45 10.02 -9.58
N ASN A 88 -17.22 10.59 -10.51
CA ASN A 88 -16.77 10.87 -11.87
C ASN A 88 -15.67 11.93 -11.93
N LEU A 89 -15.78 13.01 -11.15
CA LEU A 89 -14.71 14.02 -11.03
C LEU A 89 -13.43 13.42 -10.47
N ARG A 90 -13.54 12.58 -9.43
CA ARG A 90 -12.39 11.88 -8.85
C ARG A 90 -11.75 10.90 -9.84
N ALA A 91 -12.56 10.14 -10.58
CA ALA A 91 -12.06 9.24 -11.61
C ALA A 91 -11.34 10.00 -12.73
N ALA A 92 -11.86 11.16 -13.13
CA ALA A 92 -11.22 12.04 -14.10
C ALA A 92 -9.89 12.61 -13.57
N GLN A 93 -9.85 13.09 -12.32
CA GLN A 93 -8.61 13.57 -11.69
C GLN A 93 -7.56 12.45 -11.52
N LEU A 94 -7.99 11.23 -11.19
CA LEU A 94 -7.10 10.08 -11.11
C LEU A 94 -6.56 9.72 -12.51
N ALA A 95 -7.41 9.78 -13.53
CA ALA A 95 -7.00 9.54 -14.91
C ALA A 95 -6.00 10.61 -15.39
N GLU A 96 -6.26 11.89 -15.12
CA GLU A 96 -5.37 13.00 -15.46
C GLU A 96 -4.03 12.93 -14.71
N SER A 97 -4.04 12.63 -13.41
CA SER A 97 -2.81 12.44 -12.63
C SER A 97 -2.03 11.21 -13.06
N SER A 98 -2.70 10.12 -13.45
CA SER A 98 -2.04 8.94 -14.02
C SER A 98 -1.47 9.19 -15.42
N ALA A 99 -2.15 10.00 -16.25
CA ALA A 99 -1.66 10.41 -17.56
C ALA A 99 -0.49 11.41 -17.45
N ALA A 100 -0.55 12.31 -16.47
CA ALA A 100 0.55 13.22 -16.15
C ALA A 100 1.76 12.46 -15.57
N ALA A 101 1.54 11.44 -14.74
CA ALA A 101 2.61 10.56 -14.25
C ALA A 101 3.22 9.71 -15.37
N ALA A 102 2.41 9.22 -16.32
CA ALA A 102 2.90 8.52 -17.50
C ALA A 102 3.71 9.44 -18.43
N ALA A 103 3.26 10.68 -18.65
CA ALA A 103 3.98 11.69 -19.43
C ALA A 103 5.28 12.16 -18.74
N ALA A 104 5.31 12.22 -17.40
CA ALA A 104 6.53 12.49 -16.64
C ALA A 104 7.51 11.30 -16.67
N SER A 105 7.02 10.05 -16.74
CA SER A 105 7.87 8.86 -16.83
C SER A 105 8.58 8.68 -18.18
N ASP A 106 8.11 9.31 -19.25
CA ASP A 106 8.79 9.33 -20.56
C ASP A 106 9.83 10.46 -20.68
N ALA A 107 9.68 11.55 -19.92
CA ALA A 107 10.64 12.67 -19.88
C ALA A 107 11.76 12.47 -18.84
N ASP A 108 11.56 11.63 -17.83
CA ASP A 108 12.52 11.35 -16.76
C ASP A 108 13.24 9.99 -16.91
N SER A 109 13.46 9.55 -18.16
CA SER A 109 14.38 8.45 -18.48
C SER A 109 15.82 8.92 -18.70
N SER A 110 16.14 10.18 -18.35
CA SER A 110 17.49 10.72 -18.54
C SER A 110 18.22 11.22 -17.29
N ASP A 111 17.58 11.68 -16.20
CA ASP A 111 18.40 12.22 -15.10
C ASP A 111 17.66 12.54 -13.78
N THR A 112 17.01 11.59 -13.09
CA THR A 112 16.78 11.81 -11.65
C THR A 112 16.76 10.57 -10.76
N ASP A 113 17.75 10.56 -9.88
CA ASP A 113 17.91 9.73 -8.71
C ASP A 113 16.74 9.90 -7.71
N SER A 114 16.22 8.75 -7.25
CA SER A 114 15.74 8.51 -5.87
C SER A 114 14.38 9.08 -5.41
N GLU A 115 13.30 8.31 -5.60
CA GLU A 115 12.20 8.27 -4.61
C GLU A 115 12.13 6.93 -3.87
N GLU A 116 12.10 7.05 -2.54
CA GLU A 116 12.08 6.01 -1.52
C GLU A 116 10.74 5.24 -1.53
N THR A 117 10.69 4.11 -2.23
CA THR A 117 9.65 3.11 -1.96
C THR A 117 9.96 2.40 -0.63
N ASN A 118 9.27 2.84 0.43
CA ASN A 118 9.24 2.18 1.75
C ASN A 118 8.43 0.87 1.69
N GLN A 119 8.91 -0.13 0.96
CA GLN A 119 8.47 -1.51 1.14
C GLN A 119 9.30 -2.19 2.25
N PRO A 120 8.68 -2.83 3.24
CA PRO A 120 9.39 -3.55 4.28
C PRO A 120 9.81 -4.92 3.73
N GLY A 121 10.95 -4.98 3.03
CA GLY A 121 11.55 -6.27 2.68
C GLY A 121 12.54 -6.27 1.54
N GLU A 122 12.43 -5.35 0.59
CA GLU A 122 13.32 -5.34 -0.58
C GLU A 122 14.34 -4.20 -0.50
N LEU A 123 15.58 -4.57 -0.18
CA LEU A 123 16.71 -3.67 -0.36
C LEU A 123 16.81 -3.33 -1.86
N THR A 124 16.68 -2.06 -2.20
CA THR A 124 16.89 -1.58 -3.58
C THR A 124 18.26 -2.02 -4.09
N ARG A 125 18.44 -2.14 -5.41
CA ARG A 125 19.70 -2.65 -6.02
C ARG A 125 20.95 -1.91 -5.51
N GLY A 126 20.85 -0.60 -5.27
CA GLY A 126 21.91 0.22 -4.67
C GLY A 126 22.07 0.06 -3.15
N GLN A 127 21.05 -0.42 -2.42
CA GLN A 127 21.18 -0.78 -1.00
C GLN A 127 21.81 -2.17 -0.80
N LYS A 128 21.54 -3.12 -1.71
CA LYS A 128 22.18 -4.45 -1.71
C LYS A 128 23.68 -4.34 -1.95
N SER A 129 24.11 -3.50 -2.89
CA SER A 129 25.54 -3.27 -3.15
C SER A 129 26.25 -2.59 -1.98
N ARG A 130 25.63 -1.62 -1.32
CA ARG A 130 26.20 -0.94 -0.13
C ARG A 130 26.38 -1.87 1.06
N LYS A 131 25.36 -2.68 1.38
CA LYS A 131 25.47 -3.67 2.46
C LYS A 131 26.52 -4.72 2.13
N ALA A 132 26.52 -5.25 0.91
CA ALA A 132 27.55 -6.18 0.46
C ALA A 132 28.97 -5.59 0.54
N LEU A 133 29.14 -4.30 0.27
CA LEU A 133 30.43 -3.60 0.37
C LEU A 133 30.88 -3.44 1.83
N LEU A 134 29.96 -3.09 2.74
CA LEU A 134 30.25 -3.03 4.19
C LEU A 134 30.50 -4.42 4.79
N ASP A 135 29.74 -5.44 4.37
CA ASP A 135 29.88 -6.82 4.82
C ASP A 135 31.15 -7.49 4.28
N SER A 136 31.72 -6.98 3.18
CA SER A 136 32.99 -7.45 2.61
C SER A 136 34.24 -6.97 3.35
N LEU A 137 34.09 -5.99 4.25
CA LEU A 137 35.20 -5.46 5.04
C LEU A 137 35.39 -6.27 6.31
N THR A 138 36.64 -6.45 6.73
CA THR A 138 36.94 -7.07 8.01
C THR A 138 36.47 -6.16 9.17
N PRO A 139 36.18 -6.71 10.36
CA PRO A 139 35.71 -5.90 11.49
C PRO A 139 36.72 -4.80 11.90
N ASP A 140 38.02 -5.04 11.71
CA ASP A 140 39.08 -4.07 12.01
C ASP A 140 39.10 -2.91 11.00
N GLU A 141 38.86 -3.19 9.71
CA GLU A 141 38.76 -2.18 8.66
C GLU A 141 37.49 -1.34 8.81
N LEU A 142 36.36 -1.94 9.23
CA LEU A 142 35.14 -1.21 9.54
C LEU A 142 35.33 -0.28 10.74
N ALA A 143 35.98 -0.74 11.80
CA ALA A 143 36.29 0.10 12.96
C ALA A 143 37.23 1.26 12.61
N ALA A 144 38.24 1.02 11.75
CA ALA A 144 39.13 2.06 11.26
C ALA A 144 38.40 3.09 10.38
N ALA A 145 37.53 2.64 9.47
CA ALA A 145 36.70 3.52 8.65
C ALA A 145 35.72 4.34 9.49
N GLN A 146 35.10 3.74 10.51
CA GLN A 146 34.23 4.47 11.44
C GLN A 146 34.99 5.49 12.27
N LYS A 147 36.18 5.15 12.80
CA LYS A 147 37.06 6.09 13.49
C LYS A 147 37.45 7.26 12.59
N ARG A 148 37.84 6.99 11.34
CA ARG A 148 38.15 8.02 10.35
C ARG A 148 36.95 8.90 10.03
N ALA A 149 35.77 8.32 9.83
CA ALA A 149 34.55 9.07 9.56
C ALA A 149 34.13 9.94 10.77
N LEU A 150 34.38 9.47 12.01
CA LEU A 150 34.18 10.25 13.22
C LEU A 150 35.21 11.37 13.35
N LEU A 151 36.48 11.12 13.07
CA LEU A 151 37.51 12.15 13.00
C LEU A 151 37.19 13.20 11.93
N ALA A 152 36.67 12.82 10.77
CA ALA A 152 36.22 13.78 9.76
C ALA A 152 34.96 14.58 10.18
N GLN A 153 34.17 14.08 11.13
CA GLN A 153 32.96 14.77 11.64
C GLN A 153 33.24 15.63 12.87
N TYR A 154 34.24 15.28 13.68
CA TYR A 154 34.49 15.89 14.99
C TYR A 154 35.93 16.33 15.22
N GLY A 155 36.86 15.92 14.37
CA GLY A 155 38.29 16.22 14.45
C GLY A 155 38.70 17.24 13.42
N TYR A 156 38.56 18.52 13.75
CA TYR A 156 39.69 19.43 13.51
C TYR A 156 40.69 19.15 14.63
N VAL A 157 41.51 18.10 14.46
CA VAL A 157 42.74 17.98 15.22
C VAL A 157 43.83 18.34 14.22
N GLU A 158 44.41 19.52 14.39
CA GLU A 158 45.64 19.92 13.73
C GLU A 158 46.72 18.88 14.06
N GLU A 159 46.99 17.98 13.12
CA GLU A 159 48.25 17.25 13.08
C GLU A 159 49.13 17.97 12.05
N ASP A 160 49.62 19.15 12.45
CA ASP A 160 50.81 19.72 11.86
C ASP A 160 51.97 18.78 12.17
N GLY A 161 52.46 18.09 11.14
CA GLY A 161 53.77 17.44 11.19
C GLY A 161 53.81 16.02 10.65
N TYR A 162 53.95 15.90 9.32
CA TYR A 162 55.02 15.05 8.77
C TYR A 162 55.37 15.48 7.34
N GLU A 163 56.44 16.26 7.22
CA GLU A 163 57.26 16.29 6.01
C GLU A 163 57.90 14.91 5.79
N GLY A 164 57.93 14.43 4.55
CA GLY A 164 58.74 13.27 4.22
C GLY A 164 58.52 12.72 2.81
N GLY A 165 59.43 13.07 1.88
CA GLY A 165 59.84 12.13 0.83
C GLY A 165 59.86 12.65 -0.60
N GLU A 166 61.00 13.21 -0.99
CA GLU A 166 61.38 13.49 -2.38
C GLU A 166 61.54 12.22 -3.25
N SER A 167 61.39 12.45 -4.56
CA SER A 167 62.13 11.82 -5.69
C SER A 167 61.87 10.35 -6.07
N GLY A 168 61.54 10.14 -7.36
CA GLY A 168 61.45 8.82 -7.96
C GLY A 168 60.96 8.84 -9.41
N MET A 169 61.81 9.29 -10.33
CA MET A 169 61.62 9.21 -11.78
C MET A 169 61.56 7.74 -12.22
N GLY A 170 60.49 7.30 -12.90
CA GLY A 170 60.48 5.98 -13.58
C GLY A 170 59.11 5.36 -13.83
N GLY A 171 58.55 5.59 -15.03
CA GLY A 171 57.77 4.67 -15.90
C GLY A 171 56.66 3.72 -15.41
N SER A 172 56.42 3.53 -14.11
CA SER A 172 55.39 2.64 -13.54
C SER A 172 54.37 3.39 -12.67
N THR A 173 54.34 4.72 -12.80
CA THR A 173 53.59 5.63 -11.94
C THR A 173 52.12 5.79 -12.33
N LEU A 174 51.71 5.40 -13.53
CA LEU A 174 50.30 5.44 -13.95
C LEU A 174 49.47 4.38 -13.24
N ARG A 175 49.94 3.12 -13.19
CA ARG A 175 49.23 2.04 -12.50
C ARG A 175 49.15 2.27 -10.99
N LYS A 176 50.23 2.70 -10.35
CA LYS A 176 50.20 3.04 -8.90
C LYS A 176 49.28 4.23 -8.60
N ARG A 177 49.19 5.20 -9.51
CA ARG A 177 48.30 6.37 -9.36
C ARG A 177 46.84 6.02 -9.66
N GLU A 178 46.59 5.06 -10.53
CA GLU A 178 45.26 4.48 -10.78
C GLU A 178 44.83 3.62 -9.58
N GLU A 179 45.69 2.74 -9.06
CA GLU A 179 45.45 1.96 -7.84
C GLU A 179 45.21 2.85 -6.61
N GLU A 180 45.94 3.95 -6.47
CA GLU A 180 45.74 4.92 -5.39
C GLU A 180 44.41 5.69 -5.54
N LYS A 181 44.02 6.04 -6.77
CA LYS A 181 42.71 6.65 -7.06
C LYS A 181 41.57 5.67 -6.79
N GLU A 182 41.69 4.42 -7.23
CA GLU A 182 40.71 3.37 -6.97
C GLU A 182 40.58 3.09 -5.46
N ALA A 183 41.70 3.09 -4.72
CA ALA A 183 41.68 2.96 -3.27
C ALA A 183 41.03 4.18 -2.60
N ALA A 184 41.28 5.40 -3.09
CA ALA A 184 40.66 6.62 -2.60
C ALA A 184 39.15 6.66 -2.90
N GLU A 185 38.72 6.23 -4.08
CA GLU A 185 37.32 6.11 -4.47
C GLU A 185 36.60 5.05 -3.64
N ARG A 186 37.24 3.89 -3.41
CA ARG A 186 36.71 2.85 -2.53
C ARG A 186 36.57 3.35 -1.10
N ARG A 187 37.55 4.09 -0.57
CA ARG A 187 37.46 4.74 0.75
C ARG A 187 36.33 5.76 0.81
N ALA A 188 36.18 6.60 -0.22
CA ALA A 188 35.10 7.57 -0.31
C ALA A 188 33.71 6.91 -0.38
N LEU A 189 33.59 5.77 -1.07
CA LEU A 189 32.36 4.96 -1.11
C LEU A 189 32.02 4.38 0.28
N ILE A 190 33.02 3.90 1.01
CA ILE A 190 32.85 3.39 2.38
C ILE A 190 32.39 4.52 3.32
N ASP A 191 33.05 5.68 3.26
CA ASP A 191 32.70 6.84 4.10
C ASP A 191 31.29 7.36 3.80
N LYS A 192 30.89 7.39 2.52
CA LYS A 192 29.51 7.71 2.11
C LYS A 192 28.51 6.69 2.65
N ALA A 193 28.81 5.40 2.54
CA ALA A 193 27.95 4.34 3.05
C ALA A 193 27.76 4.42 4.57
N ILE A 194 28.82 4.67 5.34
CA ILE A 194 28.76 4.84 6.81
C ILE A 194 27.92 6.07 7.19
N ARG A 195 28.12 7.20 6.50
CA ARG A 195 27.37 8.44 6.78
C ARG A 195 25.88 8.29 6.48
N GLU A 196 25.55 7.63 5.38
CA GLU A 196 24.15 7.34 5.00
C GLU A 196 23.49 6.36 5.97
N GLU A 197 24.21 5.33 6.42
CA GLU A 197 23.71 4.39 7.43
C GLU A 197 23.41 5.11 8.76
N GLY A 198 24.29 6.03 9.18
CA GLY A 198 24.08 6.87 10.36
C GLY A 198 22.86 7.79 10.22
N ARG A 199 22.67 8.43 9.05
CA ARG A 199 21.48 9.24 8.75
C ARG A 199 20.21 8.40 8.77
N ARG A 200 20.23 7.19 8.19
CA ARG A 200 19.10 6.25 8.17
C ARG A 200 18.73 5.78 9.57
N LYS A 201 19.71 5.44 10.41
CA LYS A 201 19.48 5.06 11.82
C LYS A 201 18.81 6.21 12.60
N ARG A 202 19.25 7.45 12.42
CA ARG A 202 18.64 8.64 13.04
C ARG A 202 17.21 8.88 12.53
N LYS A 203 16.97 8.83 11.22
CA LYS A 203 15.63 8.95 10.62
C LYS A 203 14.69 7.85 11.13
N SER A 204 15.14 6.59 11.15
CA SER A 204 14.35 5.46 11.65
C SER A 204 14.03 5.59 13.14
N LYS A 205 14.97 6.09 13.96
CA LYS A 205 14.72 6.35 15.39
C LYS A 205 13.66 7.43 15.59
N ARG A 206 13.76 8.56 14.87
CA ARG A 206 12.74 9.63 14.90
C ARG A 206 11.38 9.14 14.42
N ALA A 207 11.35 8.36 13.34
CA ALA A 207 10.12 7.76 12.84
C ALA A 207 9.48 6.85 13.89
N LYS A 208 10.25 6.02 14.59
CA LYS A 208 9.73 5.15 15.67
C LYS A 208 9.26 5.93 16.90
N GLU A 209 9.89 7.05 17.24
CA GLU A 209 9.47 7.93 18.33
C GLU A 209 8.18 8.71 17.99
N GLN A 210 7.95 8.99 16.71
CA GLN A 210 6.75 9.66 16.21
C GLN A 210 5.61 8.71 15.84
N VAL A 211 5.84 7.39 15.84
CA VAL A 211 4.79 6.39 15.66
C VAL A 211 3.96 6.38 16.94
N ASP A 212 2.75 6.94 16.85
CA ASP A 212 1.75 6.84 17.90
C ASP A 212 1.42 5.37 18.16
N LEU A 213 1.90 4.86 19.29
CA LEU A 213 1.68 3.47 19.72
C LEU A 213 0.22 3.20 20.11
N MET A 214 -0.60 4.25 20.28
CA MET A 214 -2.02 4.15 20.56
C MET A 214 -2.88 4.19 19.28
N ALA A 215 -2.30 4.55 18.12
CA ALA A 215 -3.02 4.51 16.87
C ALA A 215 -3.41 3.06 16.50
N PRO A 216 -4.64 2.84 15.99
CA PRO A 216 -5.08 1.50 15.64
C PRO A 216 -4.22 0.92 14.52
N ASN A 217 -3.65 -0.27 14.76
CA ASN A 217 -2.84 -0.97 13.77
C ASN A 217 -3.74 -1.46 12.62
N LEU A 218 -3.79 -0.71 11.53
CA LEU A 218 -4.56 -1.01 10.32
C LEU A 218 -4.18 -2.36 9.67
N ASN A 219 -2.99 -2.89 9.96
CA ASN A 219 -2.57 -4.21 9.48
C ASN A 219 -3.11 -5.36 10.34
N LYS A 220 -3.62 -5.09 11.55
CA LYS A 220 -4.16 -6.11 12.45
C LYS A 220 -5.32 -6.88 11.80
N ALA A 221 -6.23 -6.18 11.13
CA ALA A 221 -7.35 -6.79 10.41
C ALA A 221 -6.87 -7.69 9.26
N LYS A 222 -5.91 -7.21 8.45
CA LYS A 222 -5.33 -8.00 7.34
C LYS A 222 -4.62 -9.26 7.84
N VAL A 223 -3.88 -9.16 8.94
CA VAL A 223 -3.19 -10.31 9.55
C VAL A 223 -4.21 -11.30 10.14
N GLN A 224 -5.26 -10.82 10.80
CA GLN A 224 -6.34 -11.65 11.32
C GLN A 224 -7.10 -12.38 10.19
N ALA A 225 -7.44 -11.68 9.10
CA ALA A 225 -8.10 -12.27 7.94
C ALA A 225 -7.23 -13.37 7.29
N LYS A 226 -5.93 -13.12 7.09
CA LYS A 226 -4.98 -14.13 6.59
C LYS A 226 -4.88 -15.34 7.52
N ALA A 227 -4.82 -15.11 8.84
CA ALA A 227 -4.76 -16.19 9.82
C ALA A 227 -6.07 -17.01 9.84
N GLN A 228 -7.22 -16.37 9.62
CA GLN A 228 -8.51 -17.04 9.54
C GLN A 228 -8.64 -17.87 8.26
N MET A 229 -8.27 -17.32 7.11
CA MET A 229 -8.21 -18.07 5.85
C MET A 229 -7.29 -19.30 5.97
N ALA A 230 -6.12 -19.17 6.61
CA ALA A 230 -5.21 -20.29 6.81
C ALA A 230 -5.80 -21.38 7.75
N ARG A 231 -6.58 -20.99 8.75
CA ARG A 231 -7.29 -21.94 9.62
C ARG A 231 -8.41 -22.65 8.87
N ASP A 232 -9.14 -21.94 8.03
CA ASP A 232 -10.25 -22.50 7.28
C ASP A 232 -9.77 -23.39 6.13
N SER A 233 -8.65 -23.06 5.47
CA SER A 233 -8.02 -23.96 4.50
C SER A 233 -7.55 -25.27 5.15
N ALA A 234 -6.92 -25.19 6.34
CA ALA A 234 -6.50 -26.38 7.07
C ALA A 234 -7.70 -27.26 7.50
N LYS A 235 -8.82 -26.67 7.89
CA LYS A 235 -10.07 -27.41 8.19
C LYS A 235 -10.63 -28.08 6.94
N MET A 236 -10.67 -27.38 5.80
CA MET A 236 -11.14 -27.93 4.53
C MET A 236 -10.26 -29.10 4.09
N GLU A 237 -8.94 -28.98 4.17
CA GLU A 237 -8.01 -30.08 3.85
C GLU A 237 -8.19 -31.28 4.77
N ALA A 238 -8.41 -31.06 6.07
CA ALA A 238 -8.68 -32.14 7.02
C ALA A 238 -10.01 -32.86 6.73
N ASN A 239 -11.06 -32.10 6.37
CA ASN A 239 -12.35 -32.67 5.98
C ASN A 239 -12.25 -33.44 4.66
N PHE A 240 -11.54 -32.91 3.67
CA PHE A 240 -11.31 -33.58 2.40
C PHE A 240 -10.59 -34.93 2.57
N LYS A 241 -9.59 -35.01 3.46
CA LYS A 241 -8.93 -36.28 3.81
C LYS A 241 -9.91 -37.27 4.44
N LYS A 242 -10.72 -36.82 5.39
CA LYS A 242 -11.76 -37.67 6.03
C LYS A 242 -12.80 -38.17 5.02
N GLU A 243 -13.24 -37.31 4.11
CA GLU A 243 -14.20 -37.67 3.05
C GLU A 243 -13.61 -38.68 2.08
N ARG A 244 -12.35 -38.49 1.68
CA ARG A 244 -11.62 -39.45 0.84
C ARG A 244 -11.49 -40.82 1.52
N ASP A 245 -11.12 -40.85 2.81
CA ASP A 245 -11.00 -42.10 3.56
C ASP A 245 -12.36 -42.79 3.75
N ARG A 246 -13.42 -42.00 4.02
CA ARG A 246 -14.79 -42.51 4.10
C ARG A 246 -15.26 -43.09 2.77
N ALA A 247 -15.01 -42.41 1.66
CA ALA A 247 -15.34 -42.90 0.33
C ALA A 247 -14.57 -44.18 -0.03
N ALA A 248 -13.31 -44.30 0.38
CA ALA A 248 -12.52 -45.52 0.19
C ALA A 248 -13.09 -46.71 0.98
N LEU A 249 -13.48 -46.49 2.24
CA LEU A 249 -14.13 -47.52 3.07
C LEU A 249 -15.50 -47.92 2.52
N GLU A 250 -16.28 -46.97 2.01
CA GLU A 250 -17.57 -47.24 1.40
C GLU A 250 -17.43 -48.06 0.12
N LYS A 251 -16.45 -47.75 -0.73
CA LYS A 251 -16.10 -48.55 -1.91
C LYS A 251 -15.72 -49.97 -1.53
N GLN A 252 -14.88 -50.15 -0.51
CA GLN A 252 -14.50 -51.48 -0.03
C GLN A 252 -15.72 -52.28 0.47
N ARG A 253 -16.64 -51.64 1.20
CA ARG A 253 -17.89 -52.28 1.65
C ARG A 253 -18.79 -52.66 0.48
N ALA A 254 -18.92 -51.78 -0.52
CA ALA A 254 -19.71 -52.04 -1.72
C ALA A 254 -19.14 -53.22 -2.52
N ASP A 255 -17.82 -53.29 -2.70
CA ASP A 255 -17.15 -54.39 -3.41
C ASP A 255 -17.31 -55.73 -2.65
N GLN A 256 -17.21 -55.72 -1.31
CA GLN A 256 -17.50 -56.90 -0.50
C GLN A 256 -18.97 -57.35 -0.58
N ALA A 257 -19.92 -56.40 -0.56
CA ALA A 257 -21.34 -56.71 -0.68
C ALA A 257 -21.65 -57.31 -2.06
N ARG A 258 -21.08 -56.76 -3.14
CA ARG A 258 -21.20 -57.30 -4.50
C ARG A 258 -20.61 -58.71 -4.60
N ALA A 259 -19.41 -58.93 -4.06
CA ALA A 259 -18.78 -60.24 -4.05
C ALA A 259 -19.60 -61.29 -3.27
N LYS A 260 -20.18 -60.92 -2.11
CA LYS A 260 -21.07 -61.80 -1.34
C LYS A 260 -22.36 -62.12 -2.12
N ALA A 261 -22.97 -61.11 -2.74
CA ALA A 261 -24.18 -61.31 -3.56
C ALA A 261 -23.91 -62.21 -4.78
N GLU A 262 -22.76 -62.08 -5.44
CA GLU A 262 -22.37 -62.97 -6.54
C GLU A 262 -22.12 -64.40 -6.07
N LYS A 263 -21.48 -64.61 -4.90
CA LYS A 263 -21.30 -65.94 -4.31
C LYS A 263 -22.63 -66.59 -3.98
N GLN A 264 -23.58 -65.86 -3.39
CA GLN A 264 -24.93 -66.36 -3.13
C GLN A 264 -25.67 -66.72 -4.43
N LYS A 265 -25.60 -65.86 -5.46
CA LYS A 265 -26.18 -66.16 -6.78
C LYS A 265 -25.55 -67.39 -7.44
N LYS A 266 -24.23 -67.60 -7.29
CA LYS A 266 -23.54 -68.80 -7.80
C LYS A 266 -23.93 -70.06 -7.02
N ALA A 267 -24.01 -69.99 -5.69
CA ALA A 267 -24.44 -71.11 -4.85
C ALA A 267 -25.89 -71.55 -5.17
N GLN A 268 -26.83 -70.61 -5.28
CA GLN A 268 -28.21 -70.90 -5.69
C GLN A 268 -28.31 -71.52 -7.08
N LYS A 269 -27.41 -71.17 -8.01
CA LYS A 269 -27.36 -71.81 -9.34
C LYS A 269 -26.75 -73.22 -9.29
N GLY A 270 -25.84 -73.49 -8.36
CA GLY A 270 -25.28 -74.82 -8.12
C GLY A 270 -26.30 -75.80 -7.55
N GLU A 271 -27.08 -75.37 -6.54
CA GLU A 271 -28.18 -76.16 -5.97
C GLU A 271 -29.34 -76.43 -6.95
N ARG A 272 -29.49 -75.62 -8.00
CA ARG A 272 -30.49 -75.86 -9.06
C ARG A 272 -30.02 -76.83 -10.15
N ARG A 273 -28.72 -77.16 -10.18
CA ARG A 273 -28.11 -78.03 -11.20
C ARG A 273 -27.68 -79.39 -10.65
N ALA A 274 -27.45 -79.48 -9.34
CA ALA A 274 -27.31 -80.74 -8.61
C ALA A 274 -28.70 -81.31 -8.27
#